data_AF-A0AAV2DSX6-F1
#
_entry.id   AF-A0AAV2DSX6-F1
#
_cell.length_a   1.000
_cell.length_b   1.000
_cell.length_c   1.000
_cell.angle_alpha   90.00
_cell.angle_beta   90.00
_cell.angle_gamma   90.00
#
_symmetry.space_group_name_H-M   'P 1'
#
loop_
_entity.id
_entity.type
_entity.pdbx_description
1 polymer ?
#
loop_
_entity_poly.entity_id
_entity_poly.type
_entity_poly.pdbx_seq_one_letter_code
_entity_poly.pdbx_strand_id
1 'polypeptide(L)'
;MSCSTSALPTLLSFFILVSAIAVVTATDHIVGANKGWNPGVNYTVWANNHTFYVGDLISFRYQKNQYNVFEVNQTGYDNCTTEGAVGNWSSGKDFIPLDKAKRFYFICGNGQCFNGMKVSVVVHPLPPPPSGSLGLNQTHSAAAPPPAALGFVGLTLRQALVMGFASLWFGSGWI
;
A
#
# COMPACT_ATOMS: atom_id res chain seq x y z
N MET A 1 -19.91 7.04 47.92
CA MET A 1 -19.20 7.28 46.64
C MET A 1 -19.67 6.23 45.64
N SER A 2 -20.66 6.57 44.82
CA SER A 2 -21.23 5.64 43.84
C SER A 2 -20.34 5.60 42.61
N CYS A 3 -19.62 4.50 42.40
CA CYS A 3 -18.79 4.34 41.21
C CYS A 3 -19.71 4.01 40.03
N SER A 4 -19.86 4.93 39.08
CA SER A 4 -20.80 4.80 37.95
C SER A 4 -20.37 3.69 36.98
N THR A 5 -20.88 2.47 37.20
CA THR A 5 -20.63 1.28 36.37
C THR A 5 -21.06 1.44 34.90
N SER A 6 -21.87 2.45 34.60
CA SER A 6 -22.36 2.80 33.26
C SER A 6 -21.28 3.36 32.31
N ALA A 7 -20.11 3.77 32.80
CA ALA A 7 -19.04 4.32 31.96
C ALA A 7 -18.21 3.24 31.24
N LEU A 8 -18.17 2.01 31.74
CA LEU A 8 -17.40 0.90 31.15
C LEU A 8 -17.95 0.39 29.80
N PRO A 9 -19.26 0.09 29.64
CA PRO A 9 -19.78 -0.41 28.37
C PRO A 9 -19.76 0.64 27.25
N THR A 10 -19.90 1.93 27.56
CA THR A 10 -19.78 3.02 26.58
C THR A 10 -18.34 3.18 26.08
N LEU A 11 -17.35 3.04 26.96
CA LEU A 11 -15.92 3.05 26.59
C LEU A 11 -15.56 1.86 25.68
N LEU A 12 -16.03 0.65 26.01
CA LEU A 12 -15.83 -0.54 25.18
C LEU A 12 -16.50 -0.43 23.80
N SER A 13 -17.72 0.13 23.74
CA SER A 13 -18.42 0.42 22.48
C SER A 13 -17.61 1.33 21.55
N PHE A 14 -16.99 2.38 22.12
CA PHE A 14 -16.17 3.32 21.35
C PHE A 14 -14.90 2.66 20.76
N PHE A 15 -14.21 1.81 21.54
CA PHE A 15 -13.04 1.08 21.06
C PHE A 15 -13.36 0.06 19.95
N ILE A 16 -14.54 -0.58 19.99
CA ILE A 16 -14.98 -1.50 18.92
C ILE A 16 -15.28 -0.74 17.62
N LEU A 17 -15.85 0.46 17.70
CA LEU A 17 -16.16 1.27 16.51
C LEU A 17 -14.89 1.73 15.75
N VAL A 18 -13.81 2.02 16.48
CA VAL A 18 -12.55 2.54 15.90
C VAL A 18 -11.74 1.46 15.17
N SER A 19 -11.85 0.17 15.54
CA SER A 19 -11.05 -0.89 14.89
C SER A 19 -11.50 -1.25 13.47
N ALA A 20 -12.68 -0.78 13.04
CA ALA A 20 -13.24 -1.03 11.71
C ALA A 20 -12.69 -0.12 10.60
N ILE A 21 -11.80 0.82 10.92
CA ILE A 21 -11.22 1.75 9.94
C ILE A 21 -10.04 1.08 9.22
N ALA A 22 -10.27 0.64 7.98
CA ALA A 22 -9.21 0.21 7.09
C ALA A 22 -8.33 1.42 6.69
N VAL A 23 -7.13 1.52 7.26
CA VAL A 23 -6.17 2.58 6.93
C VAL A 23 -5.51 2.27 5.59
N VAL A 24 -5.80 3.06 4.57
CA VAL A 24 -5.10 3.01 3.27
C VAL A 24 -3.86 3.91 3.35
N THR A 25 -2.68 3.31 3.27
CA THR A 25 -1.40 4.04 3.25
C THR A 25 -0.86 4.13 1.82
N ALA A 26 -0.53 5.34 1.36
CA ALA A 26 0.17 5.55 0.10
C ALA A 26 1.63 5.09 0.17
N THR A 27 2.13 4.44 -0.89
CA THR A 27 3.51 3.94 -0.99
C THR A 27 4.39 4.94 -1.76
N ASP A 28 5.62 5.23 -1.27
CA ASP A 28 6.65 5.97 -2.02
C ASP A 28 7.57 5.00 -2.79
N HIS A 29 7.42 4.97 -4.11
CA HIS A 29 8.24 4.15 -5.00
C HIS A 29 9.45 4.96 -5.49
N ILE A 30 10.61 4.75 -4.86
CA ILE A 30 11.87 5.43 -5.19
C ILE A 30 12.44 4.86 -6.50
N VAL A 31 12.45 5.67 -7.55
CA VAL A 31 12.92 5.28 -8.90
C VAL A 31 14.39 4.87 -8.86
N GLY A 32 14.68 3.66 -9.32
CA GLY A 32 16.03 3.07 -9.29
C GLY A 32 16.48 2.61 -7.90
N ALA A 33 15.64 2.74 -6.86
CA ALA A 33 15.96 2.46 -5.46
C ALA A 33 17.30 3.10 -5.04
N ASN A 34 18.26 2.30 -4.57
CA ASN A 34 19.58 2.79 -4.14
C ASN A 34 20.44 3.38 -5.28
N LYS A 35 20.08 3.15 -6.55
CA LYS A 35 20.78 3.73 -7.72
C LYS A 35 20.23 5.10 -8.14
N GLY A 36 19.06 5.49 -7.65
CA GLY A 36 18.42 6.77 -7.99
C GLY A 36 18.10 6.94 -9.48
N TRP A 37 17.89 8.19 -9.87
CA TRP A 37 17.63 8.61 -11.26
C TRP A 37 18.94 9.04 -11.95
N ASN A 38 19.61 8.04 -12.51
CA ASN A 38 20.94 8.11 -13.12
C ASN A 38 21.02 7.30 -14.45
N PRO A 39 21.99 7.58 -15.34
CA PRO A 39 22.20 6.79 -16.55
C PRO A 39 22.78 5.41 -16.25
N GLY A 40 22.60 4.44 -17.15
CA GLY A 40 23.08 3.06 -16.97
C GLY A 40 22.28 2.21 -15.97
N VAL A 41 21.14 2.72 -15.47
CA VAL A 41 20.20 1.99 -14.61
C VAL A 41 19.11 1.34 -15.48
N ASN A 42 18.83 0.05 -15.28
CA ASN A 42 17.75 -0.63 -15.99
C ASN A 42 16.41 -0.40 -15.27
N TYR A 43 15.71 0.67 -15.64
CA TYR A 43 14.42 1.02 -15.05
C TYR A 43 13.29 0.06 -15.42
N THR A 44 13.39 -0.69 -16.51
CA THR A 44 12.40 -1.72 -16.86
C THR A 44 12.38 -2.84 -15.83
N VAL A 45 13.56 -3.32 -15.42
CA VAL A 45 13.69 -4.33 -14.34
C VAL A 45 13.21 -3.75 -13.01
N TRP A 46 13.54 -2.49 -12.70
CA TRP A 46 13.04 -1.82 -11.50
C TRP A 46 11.50 -1.74 -11.51
N ALA A 47 10.89 -1.23 -12.58
CA ALA A 47 9.44 -1.05 -12.68
C ALA A 47 8.69 -2.39 -12.63
N ASN A 48 9.21 -3.46 -13.24
CA ASN A 48 8.62 -4.79 -13.18
C ASN A 48 8.64 -5.41 -11.77
N ASN A 49 9.49 -4.92 -10.86
CA ASN A 49 9.57 -5.37 -9.47
C ASN A 49 8.70 -4.52 -8.51
N HIS A 50 7.88 -3.61 -9.03
CA HIS A 50 6.98 -2.76 -8.24
C HIS A 50 5.55 -2.87 -8.78
N THR A 51 4.57 -2.77 -7.88
CA THR A 51 3.14 -2.63 -8.24
C THR A 51 2.68 -1.28 -7.74
N PHE A 52 2.15 -0.46 -8.65
CA PHE A 52 1.72 0.90 -8.36
C PHE A 52 0.19 0.96 -8.31
N TYR A 53 -0.35 1.65 -7.32
CA TYR A 53 -1.78 1.90 -7.17
C TYR A 53 -2.11 3.40 -7.20
N VAL A 54 -3.37 3.72 -7.53
CA VAL A 54 -3.87 5.10 -7.43
C VAL A 54 -3.71 5.61 -5.99
N GLY A 55 -3.06 6.76 -5.84
CA GLY A 55 -2.74 7.37 -4.55
C GLY A 55 -1.29 7.15 -4.09
N ASP A 56 -0.53 6.25 -4.73
CA ASP A 56 0.91 6.12 -4.49
C ASP A 56 1.70 7.36 -4.95
N LEU A 57 2.93 7.49 -4.46
CA LEU A 57 3.93 8.43 -4.94
C LEU A 57 5.00 7.69 -5.74
N ILE A 58 5.49 8.29 -6.82
CA ILE A 58 6.75 7.92 -7.47
C ILE A 58 7.77 9.03 -7.20
N SER A 59 8.92 8.69 -6.61
CA SER A 59 9.94 9.68 -6.25
C SER A 59 11.24 9.53 -7.03
N PHE A 60 11.71 10.66 -7.55
CA PHE A 60 12.92 10.77 -8.35
C PHE A 60 14.00 11.46 -7.52
N ARG A 61 15.14 10.78 -7.35
CA ARG A 61 16.27 11.26 -6.54
C ARG A 61 17.52 11.32 -7.40
N TYR A 62 18.06 12.52 -7.59
CA TYR A 62 19.18 12.78 -8.50
C TYR A 62 19.94 14.05 -8.11
N GLN A 63 21.13 14.24 -8.69
CA GLN A 63 21.89 15.47 -8.49
C GLN A 63 21.18 16.66 -9.15
N LYS A 64 20.79 17.65 -8.32
CA LYS A 64 20.13 18.87 -8.79
C LYS A 64 20.99 19.56 -9.87
N ASN A 65 20.35 20.17 -10.85
CA ASN A 65 20.95 20.79 -12.05
C ASN A 65 21.65 19.81 -13.02
N GLN A 66 21.93 18.56 -12.66
CA GLN A 66 22.51 17.57 -13.57
C GLN A 66 21.45 16.88 -14.42
N TYR A 67 20.34 16.49 -13.80
CA TYR A 67 19.22 15.79 -14.44
C TYR A 67 17.89 16.52 -14.16
N ASN A 68 16.84 16.06 -14.82
CA ASN A 68 15.46 16.49 -14.62
C ASN A 68 14.51 15.32 -14.94
N VAL A 69 13.22 15.54 -14.72
CA VAL A 69 12.16 14.57 -15.00
C VAL A 69 11.06 15.28 -15.78
N PHE A 70 10.61 14.68 -16.87
CA PHE A 70 9.42 15.10 -17.61
C PHE A 70 8.42 13.95 -17.65
N GLU A 71 7.14 14.23 -17.38
CA GLU A 71 6.05 13.31 -17.73
C GLU A 71 5.63 13.56 -19.17
N VAL A 72 5.62 12.51 -19.98
CA VAL A 72 5.34 12.56 -21.42
C VAL A 72 4.28 11.52 -21.80
N ASN A 73 3.77 11.62 -23.03
CA ASN A 73 2.97 10.54 -23.63
C ASN A 73 3.89 9.41 -24.15
N GLN A 74 3.30 8.33 -24.67
CA GLN A 74 4.06 7.21 -25.22
C GLN A 74 4.99 7.62 -26.37
N THR A 75 4.52 8.46 -27.30
CA THR A 75 5.34 8.95 -28.42
C THR A 75 6.55 9.76 -27.95
N GLY A 76 6.39 10.57 -26.91
CA GLY A 76 7.45 11.33 -26.26
C GLY A 76 8.44 10.43 -25.51
N TYR A 77 7.94 9.37 -24.89
CA TYR A 77 8.77 8.33 -24.27
C TYR A 77 9.65 7.60 -25.30
N ASP A 78 9.04 7.11 -26.38
CA ASP A 78 9.70 6.28 -27.39
C ASP A 78 10.71 7.08 -28.21
N ASN A 79 10.38 8.32 -28.61
CA ASN A 79 11.27 9.22 -29.35
C ASN A 79 12.15 10.12 -28.45
N CYS A 80 12.05 10.00 -27.13
CA CYS A 80 12.76 10.83 -26.16
C CYS A 80 12.58 12.36 -26.35
N THR A 81 11.37 12.79 -26.74
CA THR A 81 11.01 14.21 -26.86
C THR A 81 10.17 14.69 -25.67
N THR A 82 10.41 15.92 -25.24
CA THR A 82 9.63 16.63 -24.21
C THR A 82 8.49 17.47 -24.81
N GLU A 83 8.27 17.39 -26.12
CA GLU A 83 7.14 18.06 -26.79
C GLU A 83 5.81 17.52 -26.26
N GLY A 84 4.92 18.43 -25.84
CA GLY A 84 3.66 18.05 -25.18
C GLY A 84 3.83 17.39 -23.81
N ALA A 85 4.96 17.56 -23.13
CA ALA A 85 5.14 17.10 -21.75
C ALA A 85 4.09 17.72 -20.82
N VAL A 86 3.47 16.88 -19.98
CA VAL A 86 2.37 17.27 -19.09
C VAL A 86 2.85 17.72 -17.70
N GLY A 87 4.11 17.46 -17.37
CA GLY A 87 4.76 17.89 -16.14
C GLY A 87 6.28 17.92 -16.30
N ASN A 88 6.94 18.78 -15.53
CA ASN A 88 8.40 18.84 -15.44
C ASN A 88 8.84 19.09 -14.00
N TRP A 89 9.96 18.48 -13.61
CA TRP A 89 10.54 18.61 -12.29
C TRP A 89 12.08 18.64 -12.35
N SER A 90 12.69 19.43 -11.46
CA SER A 90 14.12 19.75 -11.48
C SER A 90 14.72 19.98 -10.08
N SER A 91 14.03 19.59 -9.00
CA SER A 91 14.48 19.91 -7.64
C SER A 91 15.65 19.04 -7.15
N GLY A 92 15.85 17.86 -7.76
CA GLY A 92 16.78 16.81 -7.29
C GLY A 92 16.14 15.79 -6.33
N LYS A 93 14.99 16.10 -5.74
CA LYS A 93 14.17 15.16 -4.95
C LYS A 93 12.69 15.46 -5.17
N ASP A 94 12.15 14.95 -6.26
CA ASP A 94 10.77 15.18 -6.65
C ASP A 94 9.88 14.02 -6.21
N PHE A 95 8.67 14.34 -5.76
CA PHE A 95 7.62 13.38 -5.41
C PHE A 95 6.42 13.65 -6.31
N ILE A 96 6.03 12.68 -7.12
CA ILE A 96 4.97 12.83 -8.11
C ILE A 96 3.81 11.91 -7.73
N PRO A 97 2.59 12.42 -7.50
CA PRO A 97 1.44 11.59 -7.16
C PRO A 97 0.89 10.83 -8.38
N LEU A 98 0.59 9.55 -8.17
CA LEU A 98 -0.03 8.68 -9.16
C LEU A 98 -1.55 8.74 -9.01
N ASP A 99 -2.14 9.81 -9.54
CA ASP A 99 -3.55 10.19 -9.32
C ASP A 99 -4.58 9.34 -10.11
N LYS A 100 -4.14 8.62 -11.15
CA LYS A 100 -5.01 7.94 -12.12
C LYS A 100 -4.51 6.55 -12.46
N ALA A 101 -5.43 5.61 -12.65
CA ALA A 101 -5.12 4.28 -13.16
C ALA A 101 -4.79 4.38 -14.67
N LYS A 102 -3.52 4.60 -14.99
CA LYS A 102 -2.99 4.67 -16.36
C LYS A 102 -1.53 4.20 -16.39
N ARG A 103 -0.97 4.07 -17.59
CA ARG A 103 0.48 4.02 -17.76
C ARG A 103 1.03 5.45 -17.73
N PHE A 104 2.00 5.70 -16.85
CA PHE A 104 2.79 6.94 -16.84
C PHE A 104 4.13 6.68 -17.53
N TYR A 105 4.67 7.72 -18.17
CA TYR A 105 5.97 7.69 -18.82
C TYR A 105 6.79 8.88 -18.36
N PHE A 106 7.99 8.61 -17.85
CA PHE A 106 8.92 9.63 -17.38
C PHE A 106 10.26 9.52 -18.11
N ILE A 107 10.79 10.66 -18.56
CA ILE A 107 12.08 10.76 -19.27
C ILE A 107 12.96 11.85 -18.69
N CYS A 108 14.27 11.74 -18.90
CA CYS A 108 15.22 12.82 -18.63
C CYS A 108 15.41 13.66 -19.91
N GLY A 109 15.06 14.93 -19.85
CA GLY A 109 14.97 15.83 -21.02
C GLY A 109 16.31 16.41 -21.50
N ASN A 110 17.41 16.15 -20.79
CA ASN A 110 18.76 16.61 -21.14
C ASN A 110 19.50 15.69 -22.14
N GLY A 111 18.77 14.89 -22.93
CA GLY A 111 19.30 13.92 -23.89
C GLY A 111 19.61 12.53 -23.33
N GLN A 112 19.68 12.37 -22.00
CA GLN A 112 20.03 11.08 -21.37
C GLN A 112 18.94 10.00 -21.48
N CYS A 113 17.74 10.34 -21.96
CA CYS A 113 16.68 9.39 -22.27
C CYS A 113 17.14 8.27 -23.23
N PHE A 114 17.94 8.60 -24.25
CA PHE A 114 18.53 7.60 -25.17
C PHE A 114 19.58 6.71 -24.49
N ASN A 115 20.23 7.19 -23.42
CA ASN A 115 21.14 6.41 -22.57
C ASN A 115 20.40 5.61 -21.47
N GLY A 116 19.08 5.41 -21.63
CA GLY A 116 18.25 4.63 -20.74
C GLY A 116 17.65 5.40 -19.56
N MET A 117 17.83 6.72 -19.43
CA MET A 117 17.13 7.53 -18.41
C MET A 117 15.66 7.78 -18.78
N LYS A 118 14.90 6.69 -18.85
CA LYS A 118 13.48 6.64 -19.16
C LYS A 118 12.82 5.49 -18.39
N VAL A 119 11.69 5.74 -17.73
CA VAL A 119 10.89 4.72 -17.01
C VAL A 119 9.41 4.80 -17.39
N SER A 120 8.74 3.66 -17.55
CA SER A 120 7.29 3.59 -17.66
C SER A 120 6.73 2.73 -16.53
N VAL A 121 5.64 3.18 -15.91
CA VAL A 121 4.99 2.48 -14.79
C VAL A 121 3.50 2.32 -15.07
N VAL A 122 2.90 1.21 -14.65
CA VAL A 122 1.47 0.95 -14.78
C VAL A 122 0.81 1.09 -13.42
N VAL A 123 -0.13 2.02 -13.32
CA VAL A 123 -0.87 2.32 -12.10
C VAL A 123 -2.23 1.66 -12.18
N HIS A 124 -2.56 0.87 -11.15
CA HIS A 124 -3.80 0.13 -11.04
C HIS A 124 -4.79 0.87 -10.14
N PRO A 125 -6.11 0.72 -10.34
CA PRO A 125 -7.07 1.18 -9.34
C PRO A 125 -6.81 0.44 -8.01
N LEU A 126 -7.09 1.11 -6.89
CA LEU A 126 -7.05 0.46 -5.57
C LEU A 126 -7.96 -0.78 -5.56
N PRO A 127 -7.55 -1.88 -4.92
CA PRO A 127 -8.42 -3.04 -4.75
C PRO A 127 -9.67 -2.64 -3.95
N PRO A 128 -10.84 -3.25 -4.23
CA PRO A 128 -12.04 -2.99 -3.44
C PRO A 128 -11.79 -3.35 -1.96
N PRO A 129 -12.37 -2.60 -1.01
CA PRO A 129 -12.22 -2.92 0.40
C PRO A 129 -12.73 -4.34 0.68
N PRO A 130 -12.10 -5.09 1.59
CA PRO A 130 -12.54 -6.44 1.92
C PRO A 130 -13.99 -6.38 2.41
N SER A 131 -14.88 -7.09 1.70
CA SER A 131 -16.29 -7.14 2.05
C SER A 131 -16.43 -7.88 3.39
N GLY A 132 -16.61 -7.11 4.47
CA GLY A 132 -16.87 -7.67 5.79
C GLY A 132 -18.15 -8.49 5.75
N SER A 133 -18.03 -9.81 5.93
CA SER A 133 -19.19 -10.70 5.97
C SER A 133 -19.98 -10.47 7.26
N LEU A 134 -20.92 -9.53 7.22
CA LEU A 134 -22.00 -9.44 8.21
C LEU A 134 -22.91 -10.66 8.01
N GLY A 135 -22.50 -11.79 8.62
CA GLY A 135 -23.26 -13.02 8.68
C GLY A 135 -24.49 -12.83 9.55
N LEU A 136 -25.55 -12.23 9.00
CA LEU A 136 -26.83 -12.10 9.68
C LEU A 136 -27.47 -13.48 9.78
N ASN A 137 -27.61 -13.93 11.02
CA ASN A 137 -28.12 -15.25 11.39
C ASN A 137 -29.57 -15.46 10.89
N GLN A 138 -29.76 -16.21 9.79
CA GLN A 138 -31.10 -16.65 9.37
C GLN A 138 -31.42 -18.03 9.94
N THR A 139 -32.11 -18.02 11.07
CA THR A 139 -32.80 -19.18 11.64
C THR A 139 -33.93 -19.64 10.71
N HIS A 140 -33.93 -20.92 10.32
CA HIS A 140 -35.15 -21.67 9.98
C HIS A 140 -35.09 -23.05 10.63
N SER A 141 -36.19 -23.46 11.26
CA SER A 141 -36.24 -24.61 12.17
C SER A 141 -36.59 -25.93 11.48
N ALA A 142 -35.99 -26.99 12.03
CA ALA A 142 -36.57 -28.33 12.25
C ALA A 142 -37.07 -29.18 11.07
N ALA A 143 -36.32 -30.25 10.79
CA ALA A 143 -36.85 -31.60 10.53
C ALA A 143 -35.80 -32.66 10.97
N ALA A 144 -36.24 -33.81 11.49
CA ALA A 144 -35.40 -34.93 11.95
C ALA A 144 -36.25 -36.24 12.01
N PRO A 145 -35.67 -37.44 12.27
CA PRO A 145 -34.38 -38.05 11.86
C PRO A 145 -34.71 -39.20 10.85
N PRO A 146 -34.24 -40.48 10.89
CA PRO A 146 -32.98 -41.16 11.29
C PRO A 146 -32.41 -42.02 10.11
N PRO A 147 -31.62 -43.13 10.27
CA PRO A 147 -30.68 -43.54 11.33
C PRO A 147 -29.23 -43.83 10.85
N ALA A 148 -28.29 -43.71 11.79
CA ALA A 148 -27.04 -44.49 12.01
C ALA A 148 -26.15 -45.00 10.84
N ALA A 149 -24.88 -44.53 10.84
CA ALA A 149 -23.69 -45.30 10.50
C ALA A 149 -22.50 -44.87 11.40
N LEU A 150 -21.54 -45.77 11.67
CA LEU A 150 -20.51 -45.63 12.72
C LEU A 150 -19.07 -45.40 12.17
N GLY A 151 -18.26 -44.64 12.93
CA GLY A 151 -16.80 -44.54 12.78
C GLY A 151 -16.29 -43.45 11.81
N PHE A 152 -15.13 -42.81 11.98
CA PHE A 152 -14.05 -42.97 12.98
C PHE A 152 -13.41 -41.62 13.38
N VAL A 153 -12.56 -41.65 14.41
CA VAL A 153 -11.92 -40.52 15.10
C VAL A 153 -10.84 -39.83 14.25
N GLY A 154 -10.76 -38.49 14.31
CA GLY A 154 -9.64 -37.69 13.78
C GLY A 154 -9.41 -36.42 14.62
N LEU A 155 -8.20 -36.24 15.17
CA LEU A 155 -7.91 -35.23 16.19
C LEU A 155 -7.59 -33.83 15.64
N THR A 156 -7.79 -32.84 16.52
CA THR A 156 -7.59 -31.39 16.36
C THR A 156 -6.16 -30.94 16.02
N LEU A 157 -6.04 -29.76 15.40
CA LEU A 157 -5.37 -28.62 16.08
C LEU A 157 -5.77 -27.25 15.51
N ARG A 158 -6.70 -26.57 16.20
CA ARG A 158 -6.77 -25.10 16.23
C ARG A 158 -6.38 -24.70 17.64
N GLN A 159 -5.32 -23.91 17.80
CA GLN A 159 -5.05 -23.24 19.06
C GLN A 159 -4.75 -21.76 18.81
N ALA A 160 -5.49 -20.92 19.53
CA ALA A 160 -5.19 -19.51 19.67
C ALA A 160 -4.01 -19.35 20.63
N LEU A 161 -3.17 -18.34 20.39
CA LEU A 161 -2.27 -17.82 21.40
C LEU A 161 -2.56 -16.34 21.57
N VAL A 162 -3.31 -16.03 22.61
CA VAL A 162 -3.53 -14.67 23.13
C VAL A 162 -2.88 -14.61 24.51
N MET A 163 -2.33 -13.43 24.83
CA MET A 163 -1.91 -12.91 26.14
C MET A 163 -0.41 -12.62 26.28
N GLY A 164 -0.07 -11.34 26.10
CA GLY A 164 0.56 -10.56 27.18
C GLY A 164 2.08 -10.49 27.24
N PHE A 165 2.66 -9.43 26.65
CA PHE A 165 3.91 -8.81 27.13
C PHE A 165 3.94 -7.30 26.81
N ALA A 166 3.25 -6.49 27.62
CA ALA A 166 3.29 -5.03 27.51
C ALA A 166 2.86 -4.31 28.82
N SER A 167 3.47 -4.64 29.97
CA SER A 167 3.27 -3.91 31.24
C SER A 167 4.37 -4.18 32.29
N LEU A 168 5.66 -3.97 31.95
CA LEU A 168 6.77 -4.01 32.92
C LEU A 168 7.90 -3.00 32.58
N TRP A 169 7.57 -1.77 32.17
CA TRP A 169 8.56 -0.68 32.00
C TRP A 169 8.07 0.71 32.48
N PHE A 170 7.24 0.74 33.51
CA PHE A 170 7.02 1.92 34.35
C PHE A 170 7.13 1.51 35.81
N GLY A 171 8.28 1.78 36.46
CA GLY A 171 8.45 1.42 37.87
C GLY A 171 9.87 1.30 38.41
N SER A 172 10.80 2.20 38.09
CA SER A 172 12.03 2.40 38.88
C SER A 172 12.54 3.83 38.72
N GLY A 173 12.37 4.65 39.76
CA GLY A 173 13.16 5.88 39.93
C GLY A 173 14.46 5.58 40.67
N TRP A 174 15.19 6.65 41.04
CA TRP A 174 16.46 6.66 41.80
C TRP A 174 17.74 6.35 41.01
N ILE A 175 18.26 7.36 40.29
CA ILE A 175 19.40 8.14 40.81
C ILE A 175 19.28 9.60 40.36
#